data_AF-A0A2V8GDT9-F1
#
_entry.id   AF-A0A2V8GDT9-F1
#
_cell.length_a   1.000
_cell.length_b   1.000
_cell.length_c   1.000
_cell.angle_alpha   90.00
_cell.angle_beta   90.00
_cell.angle_gamma   90.00
#
_symmetry.space_group_name_H-M   'P 1'
#
loop_
_entity.id
_entity.type
_entity.pdbx_description
1 polymer ?
#
loop_
_entity_poly.entity_id
_entity_poly.type
_entity_poly.pdbx_seq_one_letter_code
_entity_poly.pdbx_strand_id
1 'polypeptide(L)'
;PCALSYYADEVAALNRVYELRNTYNISSVNMSIGGDSFQSQAACEVADGGAEKAAIDQLRSVGIATVIAAGNCGFTDEVSFPGCISSAISVGSVDDGSGGTLADQVSS
;
A
#
# COMPACT_ATOMS: atom_id res chain seq x y z
N PRO A 1 8.06 20.74 10.11
CA PRO A 1 6.90 20.21 9.37
C PRO A 1 7.10 18.73 9.01
N CYS A 2 6.34 17.84 9.62
CA CYS A 2 6.29 16.45 9.17
C CYS A 2 5.45 16.44 7.90
N ALA A 3 6.06 16.10 6.75
CA ALA A 3 5.31 15.90 5.52
C ALA A 3 4.45 14.66 5.72
N LEU A 4 3.15 14.85 5.88
CA LEU A 4 2.17 13.78 5.82
C LEU A 4 1.65 13.67 4.39
N SER A 5 1.26 12.46 4.04
CA SER A 5 0.46 12.19 2.85
C SER A 5 -1.00 12.20 3.28
N TYR A 6 -1.85 12.97 2.60
CA TYR A 6 -3.29 12.90 2.80
C TYR A 6 -3.88 11.88 1.82
N TYR A 7 -4.88 11.11 2.25
CA TYR A 7 -5.59 10.14 1.39
C TYR A 7 -6.08 10.78 0.08
N ALA A 8 -6.59 12.01 0.14
CA ALA A 8 -7.00 12.74 -1.08
C ALA A 8 -5.84 12.96 -2.07
N ASP A 9 -4.63 13.21 -1.59
CA ASP A 9 -3.43 13.38 -2.43
C ASP A 9 -2.94 12.04 -3.00
N GLU A 10 -3.06 10.96 -2.23
CA GLU A 10 -2.75 9.59 -2.66
C GLU A 10 -3.68 9.16 -3.81
N VAL A 11 -4.99 9.34 -3.64
CA VAL A 11 -5.98 9.10 -4.70
C VAL A 11 -5.70 9.97 -5.92
N ALA A 12 -5.37 11.26 -5.75
CA ALA A 12 -5.03 12.15 -6.86
C ALA A 12 -3.77 11.68 -7.61
N ALA A 13 -2.76 11.19 -6.91
CA ALA A 13 -1.56 10.62 -7.50
C ALA A 13 -1.83 9.32 -8.26
N LEU A 14 -2.66 8.42 -7.72
CA LEU A 14 -3.07 7.19 -8.41
C LEU A 14 -3.86 7.49 -9.69
N ASN A 15 -4.77 8.46 -9.64
CA ASN A 15 -5.49 8.94 -10.81
C ASN A 15 -4.55 9.56 -11.85
N ARG A 16 -3.54 10.31 -11.40
CA ARG A 16 -2.53 10.87 -12.29
C ARG A 16 -1.73 9.78 -13.01
N VAL A 17 -1.38 8.69 -12.34
CA VAL A 17 -0.77 7.51 -12.96
C VAL A 17 -1.70 6.91 -14.01
N TYR A 18 -2.98 6.76 -13.68
CA TYR A 18 -3.97 6.25 -14.62
C TYR A 18 -4.04 7.10 -15.89
N GLU A 19 -4.10 8.44 -15.79
CA GLU A 19 -4.09 9.33 -16.96
C GLU A 19 -2.86 9.14 -17.85
N LEU A 20 -1.71 8.92 -17.24
CA LEU A 20 -0.42 8.78 -17.91
C LEU A 20 -0.17 7.40 -18.54
N ARG A 21 -1.03 6.41 -18.27
CA ARG A 21 -0.84 5.00 -18.69
C ARG A 21 -0.70 4.79 -20.21
N ASN A 22 -1.24 5.70 -21.01
CA ASN A 22 -1.14 5.64 -22.47
C ASN A 22 0.03 6.47 -23.02
N THR A 23 0.68 7.27 -22.16
CA THR A 23 1.87 8.06 -22.48
C THR A 23 3.14 7.33 -22.09
N TYR A 24 3.13 6.60 -20.98
CA TYR A 24 4.25 5.82 -20.48
C TYR A 24 3.84 4.37 -20.26
N ASN A 25 4.78 3.45 -20.48
CA ASN A 25 4.59 2.04 -20.12
C ASN A 25 4.82 1.85 -18.62
N ILE A 26 3.78 2.09 -17.82
CA ILE A 26 3.84 1.98 -16.36
C ILE A 26 3.41 0.56 -15.98
N SER A 27 4.30 -0.21 -15.35
CA SER A 27 3.97 -1.56 -14.90
C SER A 27 3.47 -1.60 -13.46
N SER A 28 3.91 -0.65 -12.62
CA SER A 28 3.53 -0.62 -11.22
C SER A 28 3.62 0.78 -10.59
N VAL A 29 2.96 0.92 -9.44
CA VAL A 29 3.08 2.02 -8.50
C VAL A 29 3.61 1.47 -7.18
N ASN A 30 4.61 2.12 -6.60
CA ASN A 30 5.14 1.78 -5.27
C ASN A 30 4.71 2.84 -4.26
N MET A 31 4.03 2.41 -3.19
CA MET A 31 3.55 3.25 -2.10
C MET A 31 4.16 2.78 -0.78
N SER A 32 5.36 3.29 -0.45
CA SER A 32 6.04 3.01 0.81
C SER A 32 5.54 3.92 1.93
N ILE A 33 4.22 3.88 2.15
CA ILE A 33 3.50 4.67 3.14
C ILE A 33 2.57 3.73 3.92
N GLY A 34 2.13 4.17 5.10
CA GLY A 34 1.19 3.44 5.93
C GLY A 34 0.54 4.39 6.94
N GLY A 35 -0.68 4.05 7.34
CA GLY A 35 -1.47 4.78 8.33
C GLY A 35 -2.07 3.84 9.38
N ASP A 36 -3.37 4.02 9.64
CA ASP A 36 -4.13 3.16 10.53
C ASP A 36 -4.04 1.69 10.11
N SER A 37 -4.12 0.76 11.07
CA SER A 37 -4.01 -0.68 10.81
C SER A 37 -5.34 -1.39 11.07
N PHE A 38 -5.59 -2.45 10.29
CA PHE A 38 -6.89 -3.10 10.24
C PHE A 38 -6.73 -4.63 10.34
N GLN A 39 -7.49 -5.24 11.25
CA GLN A 39 -7.67 -6.71 11.31
C GLN A 39 -8.62 -7.21 10.21
N SER A 40 -9.55 -6.35 9.77
CA SER A 40 -10.58 -6.69 8.78
C SER A 40 -10.30 -6.01 7.45
N GLN A 41 -10.11 -6.82 6.41
CA GLN A 41 -9.95 -6.31 5.04
C GLN A 41 -11.17 -5.49 4.59
N ALA A 42 -12.39 -5.91 4.93
CA ALA A 42 -13.60 -5.16 4.57
C ALA A 42 -13.67 -3.78 5.25
N ALA A 43 -13.14 -3.65 6.48
CA ALA A 43 -13.07 -2.36 7.17
C ALA A 43 -12.01 -1.45 6.54
N CYS A 44 -10.86 -2.02 6.16
CA CYS A 44 -9.81 -1.31 5.43
C CYS A 44 -10.31 -0.73 4.11
N GLU A 45 -11.05 -1.52 3.33
CA GLU A 45 -11.52 -1.11 1.99
C GLU A 45 -12.49 0.07 2.00
N VAL A 46 -13.05 0.43 3.15
CA VAL A 46 -13.99 1.55 3.31
C VAL A 46 -13.45 2.66 4.22
N ALA A 47 -12.19 2.57 4.67
CA ALA A 47 -11.61 3.44 5.69
C ALA A 47 -11.63 4.93 5.30
N ASP A 48 -11.41 5.22 4.03
CA ASP A 48 -11.42 6.56 3.41
C ASP A 48 -12.74 6.84 2.65
N GLY A 49 -13.78 6.03 2.86
CA GLY A 49 -14.95 5.99 2.00
C GLY A 49 -14.77 5.15 0.73
N GLY A 50 -13.64 4.44 0.60
CA GLY A 50 -13.35 3.50 -0.49
C GLY A 50 -12.77 4.13 -1.76
N ALA A 51 -12.29 5.37 -1.69
CA ALA A 51 -11.68 6.06 -2.83
C ALA A 51 -10.30 5.47 -3.18
N GLU A 52 -9.44 5.17 -2.21
CA GLU A 52 -8.18 4.43 -2.44
C GLU A 52 -8.45 3.07 -3.10
N LYS A 53 -9.41 2.31 -2.58
CA LYS A 53 -9.81 1.01 -3.14
C LYS A 53 -10.22 1.14 -4.61
N ALA A 54 -11.08 2.11 -4.91
CA ALA A 54 -11.54 2.36 -6.27
C ALA A 54 -10.39 2.76 -7.21
N ALA A 55 -9.48 3.63 -6.76
CA ALA A 55 -8.32 4.05 -7.56
C ALA A 55 -7.34 2.89 -7.82
N ILE A 56 -7.07 2.06 -6.81
CA ILE A 56 -6.23 0.87 -6.95
C ILE A 56 -6.89 -0.15 -7.88
N ASP A 57 -8.20 -0.39 -7.76
CA ASP A 57 -8.93 -1.28 -8.66
C ASP A 57 -8.90 -0.80 -10.10
N GLN A 58 -9.02 0.50 -10.32
CA GLN A 58 -8.93 1.13 -11.63
C GLN A 58 -7.56 0.90 -12.27
N LEU A 59 -6.46 1.07 -11.53
CA LEU A 59 -5.11 0.77 -12.01
C LEU A 59 -4.92 -0.72 -12.31
N ARG A 60 -5.41 -1.60 -11.43
CA ARG A 60 -5.32 -3.05 -11.63
C ARG A 60 -6.09 -3.51 -12.87
N SER A 61 -7.22 -2.88 -13.17
CA SER A 61 -8.04 -3.18 -14.36
C SER A 61 -7.32 -2.94 -15.69
N VAL A 62 -6.31 -2.06 -15.68
CA VAL A 62 -5.47 -1.74 -16.84
C VAL A 62 -4.06 -2.36 -16.76
N GLY A 63 -3.85 -3.29 -15.82
CA GLY A 63 -2.59 -4.03 -15.70
C GLY A 63 -1.48 -3.31 -14.96
N ILE A 64 -1.78 -2.25 -14.21
CA ILE A 64 -0.80 -1.55 -13.37
C ILE A 64 -0.92 -2.08 -11.93
N ALA A 65 0.13 -2.73 -11.44
CA ALA A 65 0.14 -3.27 -10.08
C ALA A 65 0.42 -2.16 -9.05
N THR A 66 -0.27 -2.17 -7.92
CA THR A 66 0.03 -1.28 -6.78
C THR A 66 0.71 -2.09 -5.69
N VAL A 67 1.93 -1.70 -5.31
CA VAL A 67 2.76 -2.37 -4.30
C VAL A 67 2.86 -1.45 -3.10
N ILE A 68 2.44 -1.92 -1.93
CA ILE A 68 2.22 -1.09 -0.75
C ILE A 68 2.81 -1.77 0.49
N ALA A 69 3.37 -1.00 1.42
CA ALA A 69 3.90 -1.53 2.67
C ALA A 69 2.78 -2.14 3.54
N ALA A 70 3.05 -3.28 4.17
CA ALA A 70 2.12 -3.92 5.10
C ALA A 70 2.00 -3.19 6.45
N GLY A 71 2.98 -2.35 6.79
CA GLY A 71 3.07 -1.65 8.08
C GLY A 71 4.46 -1.85 8.71
N ASN A 72 4.81 -1.03 9.70
CA ASN A 72 6.09 -1.12 10.46
C ASN A 72 5.85 -1.07 11.98
N CYS A 73 4.65 -1.45 12.42
CA CYS A 73 4.21 -1.31 13.81
C CYS A 73 4.40 -2.59 14.64
N GLY A 74 4.83 -3.70 14.03
CA GLY A 74 4.99 -4.98 14.71
C GLY A 74 3.66 -5.70 14.98
N PHE A 75 2.59 -5.34 14.27
CA PHE A 75 1.30 -5.99 14.42
C PHE A 75 1.30 -7.34 13.72
N THR A 76 0.87 -8.38 14.43
CA THR A 76 0.87 -9.76 13.92
C THR A 76 -0.45 -10.18 13.28
N ASP A 77 -1.51 -9.40 13.49
CA ASP A 77 -2.89 -9.68 13.12
C ASP A 77 -3.56 -8.51 12.38
N GLU A 78 -2.79 -7.48 12.03
CA GLU A 78 -3.25 -6.28 11.34
C GLU A 78 -2.34 -5.91 10.18
N VAL A 79 -2.92 -5.24 9.17
CA VAL A 79 -2.17 -4.66 8.05
C VAL A 79 -2.54 -3.18 7.94
N SER A 80 -1.54 -2.33 7.75
CA SER A 80 -1.73 -0.88 7.61
C SER A 80 -2.45 -0.51 6.32
N PHE A 81 -3.32 0.48 6.38
CA PHE A 81 -3.91 1.14 5.22
C PHE A 81 -2.85 2.01 4.52
N PRO A 82 -2.82 2.05 3.16
CA PRO A 82 -3.68 1.33 2.21
C PRO A 82 -3.23 -0.10 1.85
N GLY A 83 -2.18 -0.64 2.48
CA GLY A 83 -1.63 -1.97 2.19
C GLY A 83 -2.57 -3.15 2.46
N CYS A 84 -3.63 -2.95 3.24
CA CYS A 84 -4.66 -3.96 3.52
C CYS A 84 -5.71 -4.13 2.39
N ILE A 85 -5.70 -3.27 1.36
CA ILE A 85 -6.63 -3.33 0.23
C ILE A 85 -6.43 -4.61 -0.61
N SER A 86 -7.51 -5.34 -0.89
CA SER A 86 -7.46 -6.68 -1.52
C SER A 86 -6.82 -6.74 -2.91
N SER A 87 -6.84 -5.63 -3.65
CA SER A 87 -6.28 -5.50 -4.99
C SER A 87 -4.84 -5.00 -5.01
N ALA A 88 -4.31 -4.57 -3.87
CA ALA A 88 -2.93 -4.18 -3.71
C ALA A 88 -2.05 -5.41 -3.43
N ILE A 89 -0.77 -5.29 -3.77
CA ILE A 89 0.27 -6.22 -3.36
C ILE A 89 0.86 -5.67 -2.06
N SER A 90 0.49 -6.28 -0.93
CA SER A 90 1.01 -5.93 0.39
C SER A 90 2.39 -6.57 0.61
N VAL A 91 3.35 -5.78 1.10
CA VAL A 91 4.74 -6.22 1.30
C VAL A 91 5.18 -6.00 2.75
N GLY A 92 5.47 -7.10 3.44
CA GLY A 92 6.13 -7.10 4.76
C GLY A 92 7.65 -7.13 4.65
N SER A 93 8.33 -6.98 5.78
CA SER A 93 9.79 -7.00 5.87
C SER A 93 10.28 -8.25 6.61
N VAL A 94 11.43 -8.78 6.16
CA VAL A 94 12.16 -9.86 6.83
C VAL A 94 13.61 -9.44 7.06
N ASP A 95 14.17 -9.89 8.17
CA ASP A 95 15.57 -9.70 8.51
C ASP A 95 16.49 -10.58 7.65
N ASP A 96 17.65 -10.05 7.28
CA ASP A 96 18.71 -10.78 6.58
C ASP A 96 19.69 -11.49 7.53
N GLY A 97 19.51 -11.33 8.85
CA GLY A 97 20.39 -11.84 9.90
C GLY A 97 21.61 -10.94 10.20
N SER A 98 21.71 -9.77 9.56
CA SER A 98 22.73 -8.77 9.86
C SER A 98 22.44 -8.05 11.18
N GLY A 99 23.46 -7.49 11.84
CA GLY A 99 23.26 -6.70 13.07
C GLY A 99 22.82 -7.52 14.30
N GLY A 100 22.87 -8.85 14.23
CA GLY A 100 22.50 -9.74 15.34
C GLY A 100 21.03 -10.15 15.36
N THR A 101 20.25 -9.81 14.32
CA THR A 101 18.90 -10.37 14.13
C THR A 101 18.98 -11.81 13.62
N LEU A 102 17.85 -12.51 13.67
CA LEU A 102 17.75 -13.85 13.09
C LEU A 102 17.36 -13.73 11.62
N ALA A 103 18.06 -14.43 10.73
CA ALA A 103 17.72 -14.45 9.31
C ALA A 103 16.30 -15.00 9.08
N ASP A 104 15.60 -14.44 8.10
CA ASP A 104 14.25 -14.77 7.68
C ASP A 104 13.18 -14.60 8.79
N GLN A 105 13.46 -13.83 9.84
CA GLN A 105 12.42 -13.39 10.78
C GLN A 105 11.63 -12.23 10.21
N VAL A 106 10.31 -12.25 10.40
CA VAL A 106 9.44 -11.11 10.08
C VAL A 106 9.79 -9.96 11.03
N SER A 107 10.13 -8.79 10.45
CA SER A 107 10.60 -7.61 11.18
C SER A 107 9.61 -6.45 11.18
N SER A 108 8.48 -6.61 10.50
CA SER A 108 7.40 -5.61 10.36
C SER A 108 6.10 -6.06 10.99
#